data_AF-A0A0P6WW99-F1
#
_entry.id   AF-A0A0P6WW99-F1
#
_cell.length_a   1.000
_cell.length_b   1.000
_cell.length_c   1.000
_cell.angle_alpha   90.00
_cell.angle_beta   90.00
_cell.angle_gamma   90.00
#
_symmetry.space_group_name_H-M   'P 1'
#
loop_
_entity.id
_entity.type
_entity.pdbx_description
1 polymer ?
#
loop_
_entity_poly.entity_id
_entity_poly.type
_entity_poly.pdbx_seq_one_letter_code
_entity_poly.pdbx_strand_id
1 'polypeptide(L)'
;MPDLKPFYDAVIAAEEEVQRIANQIHEHFVSGTEEGKIAALELRSALDEAQKKHEEAVALYEAMQRANRPNDIAKNFIPVSSTDSAVVDNQPTVIKRQEYDRMSLVDRARFIRSGGKIED
;
A
#
# COMPACT_ATOMS: atom_id res chain seq x y z
N MET A 1 -19.48 0.96 -11.00
CA MET A 1 -18.28 0.14 -10.73
C MET A 1 -18.28 -0.97 -11.78
N PRO A 2 -17.29 -1.08 -12.69
CA PRO A 2 -17.19 -2.22 -13.61
C PRO A 2 -17.16 -3.53 -12.81
N ASP A 3 -17.86 -4.55 -13.32
CA ASP A 3 -17.85 -5.89 -12.74
C ASP A 3 -16.49 -6.54 -12.99
N LEU A 4 -15.76 -6.85 -11.91
CA LEU A 4 -14.44 -7.47 -11.97
C LEU A 4 -14.52 -9.00 -12.03
N LYS A 5 -15.71 -9.58 -11.81
CA LYS A 5 -15.90 -11.02 -11.77
C LYS A 5 -15.48 -11.72 -13.08
N PRO A 6 -15.84 -11.25 -14.28
CA PRO A 6 -15.44 -11.92 -15.53
C PRO A 6 -13.92 -11.96 -15.75
N PHE A 7 -13.21 -10.92 -15.28
CA PHE A 7 -11.75 -10.86 -15.36
C PHE A 7 -11.10 -11.83 -14.38
N TYR A 8 -11.67 -11.96 -13.18
CA TYR A 8 -11.22 -12.94 -12.20
C TYR A 8 -11.48 -14.38 -12.69
N ASP A 9 -12.67 -14.65 -13.23
CA ASP A 9 -13.01 -15.96 -13.81
C ASP A 9 -12.05 -16.33 -14.96
N ALA A 10 -11.62 -15.36 -15.77
CA ALA A 10 -10.62 -15.57 -16.82
C ALA A 10 -9.22 -15.92 -16.27
N VAL A 11 -8.81 -15.32 -15.14
CA VAL A 11 -7.55 -15.68 -14.45
C VAL A 11 -7.62 -17.12 -13.96
N ILE A 12 -8.72 -17.51 -13.30
CA ILE A 12 -8.92 -18.87 -12.79
C ILE A 12 -8.88 -19.89 -13.94
N ALA A 13 -9.58 -19.62 -15.05
CA ALA A 13 -9.57 -20.51 -16.21
C ALA A 13 -8.16 -20.65 -16.83
N ALA A 14 -7.36 -19.58 -16.86
CA ALA A 14 -5.99 -19.63 -17.34
C ALA A 14 -5.07 -20.40 -16.37
N GLU A 15 -5.27 -20.25 -15.06
CA GLU A 15 -4.54 -20.99 -14.02
C GLU A 15 -4.82 -22.50 -14.09
N GLU A 16 -6.09 -22.89 -14.26
CA GLU A 16 -6.50 -24.28 -14.44
C GLU A 16 -5.81 -24.92 -15.66
N GLU A 17 -5.68 -24.16 -16.75
CA GLU A 17 -5.02 -24.62 -17.97
C GLU A 17 -3.51 -24.83 -17.77
N VAL A 18 -2.83 -23.91 -17.07
CA VAL A 18 -1.42 -24.06 -16.68
C VAL A 18 -1.24 -25.29 -15.81
N GLN A 19 -2.11 -25.48 -14.82
CA GLN A 19 -2.04 -26.62 -13.92
C GLN A 19 -2.28 -27.94 -14.65
N ARG A 20 -3.21 -27.96 -15.61
CA ARG A 20 -3.48 -29.14 -16.46
C ARG A 20 -2.24 -29.56 -17.23
N ILE A 21 -1.57 -28.61 -17.89
CA ILE A 21 -0.35 -28.89 -18.66
C ILE A 21 0.79 -29.30 -17.73
N ALA A 22 0.95 -28.64 -16.58
CA ALA A 22 1.95 -29.00 -15.58
C ALA A 22 1.76 -30.44 -15.06
N ASN A 23 0.51 -30.84 -14.80
CA ASN A 23 0.18 -32.20 -14.38
C ASN A 23 0.51 -33.22 -15.48
N GLN A 24 0.23 -32.92 -16.75
CA GLN A 24 0.59 -33.80 -17.88
C GLN A 24 2.10 -33.96 -18.02
N ILE A 25 2.85 -32.84 -17.94
CA ILE A 25 4.31 -32.86 -17.93
C ILE A 25 4.83 -33.72 -16.77
N HIS A 26 4.25 -33.56 -15.59
CA HIS A 26 4.64 -34.34 -14.41
C HIS A 26 4.37 -35.84 -14.60
N GLU A 27 3.20 -36.22 -15.12
CA GLU A 27 2.84 -37.61 -15.38
C GLU A 27 3.81 -38.26 -16.39
N HIS A 28 4.09 -37.57 -17.49
CA HIS A 28 5.05 -38.02 -18.50
C HIS A 28 6.47 -38.16 -17.92
N PHE A 29 6.89 -37.21 -17.08
CA PHE A 29 8.22 -37.24 -16.47
C PHE A 29 8.36 -38.34 -15.40
N VAL A 30 7.33 -38.55 -14.58
CA VAL A 30 7.30 -39.59 -13.53
C VAL A 30 7.29 -41.00 -14.12
N SER A 31 6.77 -41.18 -15.34
CA SER A 31 6.80 -42.47 -16.03
C SER A 31 8.22 -43.06 -16.20
N GLY A 32 9.26 -42.20 -16.17
CA GLY A 32 10.67 -42.61 -16.20
C GLY A 32 11.15 -43.19 -17.54
N THR A 33 10.29 -43.24 -18.56
CA THR A 33 10.64 -43.69 -19.91
C THR A 33 11.28 -42.56 -20.71
N GLU A 34 12.11 -42.91 -21.69
CA GLU A 34 12.74 -41.90 -22.54
C GLU A 34 11.71 -41.21 -23.45
N GLU A 35 10.68 -41.94 -23.88
CA GLU A 35 9.52 -41.37 -24.60
C GLU A 35 8.73 -40.39 -23.72
N GLY A 36 8.57 -40.68 -22.42
CA GLY A 36 7.92 -39.79 -21.46
C GLY A 36 8.70 -38.49 -21.27
N LYS A 37 10.03 -38.53 -21.25
CA LYS A 37 10.85 -37.31 -21.19
C LYS A 37 10.74 -36.47 -22.45
N ILE A 38 10.69 -37.10 -23.63
CA ILE A 38 10.49 -36.39 -24.90
C ILE A 38 9.12 -35.72 -24.92
N ALA A 39 8.05 -36.45 -24.55
CA ALA A 39 6.70 -35.88 -24.47
C ALA A 39 6.61 -34.71 -23.47
N ALA A 40 7.27 -34.82 -22.31
CA ALA A 40 7.36 -33.73 -21.34
C ALA A 40 8.09 -32.49 -21.90
N LEU A 41 9.13 -32.68 -22.71
CA LEU A 41 9.87 -31.59 -23.36
C LEU A 41 9.05 -30.95 -24.48
N GLU A 42 8.24 -31.73 -25.22
CA GLU A 42 7.35 -31.20 -26.26
C GLU A 42 6.23 -30.33 -25.67
N LEU A 43 5.74 -30.67 -24.48
CA LEU A 43 4.74 -29.87 -23.76
C LEU A 43 5.30 -28.59 -23.14
N ARG A 44 6.63 -28.38 -23.17
CA ARG A 44 7.25 -27.19 -22.59
C ARG A 44 6.78 -25.89 -23.24
N SER A 45 6.70 -25.86 -24.57
CA SER A 45 6.21 -24.68 -25.30
C SER A 45 4.76 -24.37 -24.96
N ALA A 46 3.92 -25.41 -24.82
CA ALA A 46 2.53 -25.26 -24.40
C ALA A 46 2.41 -24.71 -22.97
N LEU A 47 3.29 -25.15 -22.06
CA LEU A 47 3.35 -24.61 -20.69
C LEU A 47 3.74 -23.13 -20.69
N ASP A 48 4.79 -22.76 -21.43
CA ASP A 48 5.26 -21.38 -21.51
C ASP A 48 4.17 -20.45 -22.12
N GLU A 49 3.45 -20.91 -23.15
CA GLU A 49 2.31 -20.18 -23.72
C GLU A 49 1.14 -20.02 -22.74
N ALA A 50 0.81 -21.06 -21.98
CA ALA A 50 -0.25 -21.01 -20.98
C ALA A 50 0.11 -20.06 -19.83
N GLN A 51 1.36 -20.09 -19.36
CA GLN A 51 1.86 -19.18 -18.34
C GLN A 51 1.78 -17.71 -18.79
N LYS A 52 2.15 -17.44 -20.05
CA LYS A 52 2.04 -16.09 -20.61
C LYS A 52 0.59 -15.59 -20.64
N LYS A 53 -0.35 -16.44 -21.06
CA LYS A 53 -1.80 -16.09 -21.04
C LYS A 53 -2.30 -15.81 -19.63
N HIS A 54 -1.86 -16.59 -18.65
CA HIS A 54 -2.19 -16.36 -17.24
C HIS A 54 -1.63 -15.01 -16.75
N GLU A 55 -0.38 -14.70 -17.06
CA GLU A 55 0.23 -13.40 -16.71
C GLU A 55 -0.53 -12.22 -17.34
N GLU A 56 -0.91 -12.34 -18.62
CA GLU A 56 -1.71 -11.32 -19.31
C GLU A 56 -3.09 -11.14 -18.66
N ALA A 57 -3.75 -12.23 -18.26
CA ALA A 57 -5.04 -12.18 -17.57
C ALA A 57 -4.94 -11.52 -16.19
N VAL A 58 -3.90 -11.83 -15.42
CA VAL A 58 -3.62 -11.22 -14.11
C VAL A 58 -3.36 -9.73 -14.27
N ALA A 59 -2.48 -9.35 -15.21
CA ALA A 59 -2.17 -7.95 -15.48
C ALA A 59 -3.42 -7.14 -15.86
N LEU A 60 -4.32 -7.74 -16.65
CA LEU A 60 -5.59 -7.12 -17.03
C LEU A 60 -6.51 -6.96 -15.83
N TYR A 61 -6.66 -7.99 -14.99
CA TYR A 61 -7.44 -7.93 -13.75
C TYR A 61 -6.94 -6.83 -12.80
N GLU A 62 -5.62 -6.75 -12.59
CA GLU A 62 -4.99 -5.73 -11.74
C GLU A 62 -5.15 -4.32 -12.30
N ALA A 63 -5.02 -4.14 -13.62
CA ALA A 63 -5.24 -2.86 -14.28
C ALA A 63 -6.69 -2.38 -14.08
N MET A 64 -7.65 -3.29 -14.23
CA MET A 64 -9.06 -3.01 -13.98
C MET A 64 -9.33 -2.72 -12.50
N GLN A 65 -8.72 -3.46 -11.58
CA GLN A 65 -8.84 -3.20 -10.14
C GLN A 65 -8.29 -1.81 -9.78
N ARG A 66 -7.13 -1.42 -10.34
CA ARG A 66 -6.51 -0.11 -10.11
C ARG A 66 -7.35 1.02 -10.70
N ALA A 67 -7.90 0.85 -11.90
CA ALA A 67 -8.81 1.82 -12.52
C ALA A 67 -10.13 1.98 -11.75
N ASN A 68 -10.54 0.94 -11.05
CA ASN A 68 -11.77 0.91 -10.26
C ASN A 68 -11.61 1.48 -8.84
N ARG A 69 -10.38 1.67 -8.37
CA ARG A 69 -10.13 2.39 -7.11
C ARG A 69 -10.40 3.88 -7.35
N PRO A 70 -11.26 4.54 -6.55
CA PRO A 70 -11.37 5.99 -6.61
C PRO A 70 -9.96 6.56 -6.41
N ASN A 71 -9.55 7.46 -7.31
CA ASN A 71 -8.27 8.15 -7.20
C ASN A 71 -8.04 8.53 -5.74
N ASP A 72 -6.84 8.25 -5.24
CA ASP A 72 -6.47 8.48 -3.86
C ASP A 72 -6.35 9.99 -3.63
N ILE A 73 -7.47 10.72 -3.62
CA ILE A 73 -7.55 12.18 -3.44
C ILE A 73 -6.89 12.54 -2.11
N ALA A 74 -6.85 11.61 -1.14
CA ALA A 74 -6.12 11.77 0.12
C ALA A 74 -4.62 12.07 -0.07
N LYS A 75 -3.97 11.61 -1.17
CA LYS A 75 -2.59 11.97 -1.48
C LYS A 75 -2.42 13.40 -2.00
N ASN A 76 -3.50 14.03 -2.47
CA ASN A 76 -3.52 15.44 -2.87
C ASN A 76 -3.84 16.38 -1.68
N PHE A 77 -4.28 15.83 -0.54
CA PHE A 77 -4.37 16.59 0.69
C PHE A 77 -3.02 16.58 1.39
N ILE A 78 -2.15 17.51 0.98
CA ILE A 78 -1.05 17.93 1.84
C ILE A 78 -1.72 18.59 3.05
N PRO A 79 -1.56 18.07 4.28
CA PRO A 79 -1.98 18.82 5.45
C PRO A 79 -1.17 20.12 5.39
N VAL A 80 -1.84 21.25 5.20
CA VAL A 80 -1.24 22.52 5.58
C VAL A 80 -1.08 22.43 7.08
N SER A 81 0.09 21.95 7.54
CA SER A 81 0.50 22.10 8.92
C SER A 81 0.23 23.56 9.23
N SER A 82 -0.77 23.78 10.08
CA SER A 82 -1.16 25.11 10.49
C SER A 82 0.12 25.79 10.91
N THR A 83 0.44 26.86 10.20
CA THR A 83 1.54 27.79 10.45
C THR A 83 2.15 27.61 11.84
N ASP A 84 3.34 27.00 11.90
CA ASP A 84 4.27 27.27 12.99
C ASP A 84 4.58 28.76 12.89
N SER A 85 3.75 29.57 13.52
CA SER A 85 4.17 30.88 13.99
C SER A 85 5.26 30.58 15.00
N ALA A 86 6.50 30.54 14.53
CA ALA A 86 7.69 30.63 15.34
C ALA A 86 7.67 32.00 16.05
N VAL A 87 6.82 32.12 17.07
CA VAL A 87 7.04 33.07 18.15
C VAL A 87 7.96 32.31 19.09
N VAL A 88 9.26 32.50 18.90
CA VAL A 88 10.25 32.26 19.96
C VAL A 88 9.94 33.29 21.04
N ASP A 89 8.89 33.04 21.82
CA ASP A 89 8.66 33.76 23.07
C ASP A 89 9.76 33.23 24.00
N ASN A 90 10.84 34.00 24.12
CA ASN A 90 11.87 33.85 25.14
C ASN A 90 11.29 34.14 26.54
N GLN A 91 10.11 33.60 26.86
CA GLN A 91 9.55 33.69 28.19
C GLN A 91 10.17 32.59 29.05
N PRO A 92 10.85 32.94 30.15
CA PRO A 92 11.43 31.96 31.05
C PRO A 92 10.33 31.04 31.57
N THR A 93 10.56 29.72 31.54
CA THR A 93 9.58 28.70 31.94
C THR A 93 9.24 28.73 33.44
N VAL A 94 10.00 29.49 34.24
CA VAL A 94 9.77 29.70 35.66
C VAL A 94 9.91 31.19 35.97
N ILE A 95 8.90 31.80 36.60
CA ILE A 95 8.95 33.20 37.06
C ILE A 95 8.52 33.31 38.52
N LYS A 96 8.96 34.37 39.19
CA LYS A 96 8.54 34.65 40.57
C LYS A 96 7.12 35.17 40.64
N ARG A 97 6.41 34.92 41.75
CA ARG A 97 5.03 35.40 41.95
C ARG A 97 4.89 36.91 41.78
N GLN A 98 5.87 37.68 42.26
CA GLN A 98 5.89 39.14 42.11
C GLN A 98 5.99 39.58 40.65
N GLU A 99 6.62 38.78 39.80
CA GLU A 99 6.81 39.07 38.39
C GLU A 99 5.56 38.69 37.59
N TYR A 100 4.95 37.55 37.90
CA TYR A 100 3.64 37.16 37.37
C TYR A 100 2.55 38.19 37.67
N ASP A 101 2.55 38.78 38.88
CA ASP A 101 1.58 39.80 39.27
C ASP A 101 1.80 41.17 38.62
N ARG A 102 2.96 41.39 37.98
CA ARG A 102 3.23 42.58 37.17
C ARG A 102 2.87 42.38 35.70
N MET A 103 2.61 41.14 35.26
CA MET A 103 2.25 40.85 33.87
C MET A 103 0.81 41.27 33.55
N SER A 104 0.59 41.64 32.28
CA SER A 104 -0.75 41.90 31.74
C SER A 104 -1.59 40.62 31.76
N LEU A 105 -2.92 40.75 31.76
CA LEU A 105 -3.84 39.60 31.76
C LEU A 105 -3.63 38.68 30.55
N VAL A 106 -3.25 39.24 29.40
CA VAL A 106 -2.99 38.49 28.16
C VAL A 106 -1.71 37.66 28.31
N ASP A 107 -0.66 38.23 28.89
CA ASP A 107 0.63 37.55 29.05
C ASP A 107 0.56 36.47 30.13
N ARG A 108 -0.21 36.69 31.20
CA ARG A 108 -0.52 35.64 32.20
C ARG A 108 -1.22 34.44 31.57
N ALA A 109 -2.20 34.69 30.71
CA ALA A 109 -2.95 33.63 30.04
C ALA A 109 -2.05 32.84 29.06
N ARG A 110 -1.12 33.52 28.38
CA ARG A 110 -0.11 32.87 27.52
C ARG A 110 0.87 32.03 28.34
N PHE A 111 1.34 32.56 29.46
CA PHE A 111 2.28 31.87 30.36
C PHE A 111 1.69 30.60 30.99
N ILE A 112 0.43 30.64 31.43
CA ILE A 112 -0.27 29.44 31.92
C ILE A 112 -0.45 28.43 30.78
N ARG A 113 -0.85 28.90 29.59
CA ARG A 113 -1.09 28.02 28.43
C ARG A 113 0.18 27.33 27.93
N SER A 114 1.34 27.97 28.05
CA SER A 114 2.64 27.38 27.73
C SER A 114 3.19 26.45 28.81
N GLY A 115 2.49 26.29 29.94
CA GLY A 115 2.89 25.39 31.03
C GLY A 115 3.95 25.98 31.97
N GLY A 116 4.06 27.30 32.06
CA GLY A 116 5.00 27.99 32.95
C GLY A 116 4.71 27.74 34.43
N LYS A 117 5.77 27.70 35.26
CA LYS A 117 5.69 27.51 36.71
C LYS A 117 5.94 28.81 37.46
N ILE A 118 5.20 29.01 38.55
CA ILE A 118 5.35 30.17 39.43
C ILE A 118 6.00 29.68 40.73
N GLU A 119 7.13 30.30 41.09
CA GLU A 119 7.83 30.07 42.35
C GLU A 119 7.83 31.38 43.19
N ASP A 120 8.15 31.30 44.49
CA ASP A 120 8.11 32.45 45.41
C ASP A 120 9.44 33.24 45.42
#